data_AF-A0A4Q3J3Z9-F1
#
_entry.id   AF-A0A4Q3J3Z9-F1
#
_cell.length_a   1.000
_cell.length_b   1.000
_cell.length_c   1.000
_cell.angle_alpha   90.00
_cell.angle_beta   90.00
_cell.angle_gamma   90.00
#
_symmetry.space_group_name_H-M   'P 1'
#
loop_
_entity.id
_entity.type
_entity.pdbx_description
1 polymer ?
#
loop_
_entity_poly.entity_id
_entity_poly.type
_entity_poly.pdbx_seq_one_letter_code
_entity_poly.pdbx_strand_id
1 'polypeptide(L)'
;MQDRKTLLAGVAAMTHQPSNYVANTHIPSGMVWGLNILSPLAPFSEAEEYDPDNKSPRKILILMTDGDNTLIHDSRGKHVAFNSKRVDADFADVNKDTAAICTNAKAKGIEIYTVAFAVTKVEAKTLLRQCATSDAYYYDATDAAKLASAFSGIARAISQVRLSQ
;
A
#
# COMPACT_ATOMS: atom_id res chain seq x y z
N MET A 1 -6.57 20.09 -12.21
CA MET A 1 -5.94 19.83 -10.89
C MET A 1 -7.04 19.83 -9.85
N GLN A 2 -7.27 18.73 -9.13
CA GLN A 2 -8.26 18.71 -8.05
C GLN A 2 -7.86 19.68 -6.94
N ASP A 3 -8.82 20.47 -6.46
CA ASP A 3 -8.65 21.39 -5.34
C ASP A 3 -8.31 20.60 -4.06
N ARG A 4 -7.22 20.97 -3.37
CA ARG A 4 -6.77 20.37 -2.10
C ARG A 4 -7.92 20.27 -1.09
N LYS A 5 -8.79 21.29 -1.03
CA LYS A 5 -9.94 21.29 -0.12
C LYS A 5 -10.91 20.15 -0.45
N THR A 6 -11.18 19.94 -1.74
CA THR A 6 -12.04 18.85 -2.22
C THR A 6 -11.42 17.49 -1.90
N LEU A 7 -10.11 17.32 -2.11
CA LEU A 7 -9.40 16.09 -1.78
C LEU A 7 -9.51 15.76 -0.27
N LEU A 8 -9.24 16.74 0.59
CA LEU A 8 -9.31 16.55 2.04
C LEU A 8 -10.73 16.22 2.52
N ALA A 9 -11.74 16.86 1.93
CA ALA A 9 -13.14 16.53 2.21
C ALA A 9 -13.48 15.09 1.78
N GLY A 10 -13.00 14.65 0.61
CA GLY A 10 -13.17 13.28 0.14
C GLY A 10 -12.51 12.26 1.07
N VAL A 11 -11.28 12.52 1.50
CA VAL A 11 -10.57 11.67 2.47
C VAL A 11 -11.33 11.57 3.78
N ALA A 12 -11.82 12.69 4.31
CA ALA A 12 -12.59 12.73 5.56
C ALA A 12 -13.94 12.00 5.45
N ALA A 13 -14.53 11.95 4.25
CA ALA A 13 -15.79 11.26 3.97
C ALA A 13 -15.62 9.74 3.74
N MET A 14 -14.39 9.23 3.66
CA MET A 14 -14.16 7.79 3.48
C MET A 14 -14.68 6.99 4.67
N THR A 15 -15.45 5.95 4.39
CA THR A 15 -15.95 5.01 5.40
C THR A 15 -14.78 4.18 5.91
N HIS A 16 -14.44 4.31 7.19
CA HIS A 16 -13.27 3.65 7.77
C HIS A 16 -13.58 2.60 8.83
N GLN A 17 -14.77 2.58 9.46
CA GLN A 17 -15.24 1.47 10.31
C GLN A 17 -16.78 1.43 10.46
N PRO A 18 -17.47 0.33 10.13
CA PRO A 18 -18.83 0.07 10.61
C PRO A 18 -18.81 -0.38 12.08
N SER A 19 -19.92 -0.18 12.80
CA SER A 19 -20.04 -0.40 14.26
C SER A 19 -19.76 -1.83 14.77
N ASN A 20 -19.55 -2.80 13.87
CA ASN A 20 -19.25 -4.21 14.17
C ASN A 20 -17.97 -4.71 13.45
N TYR A 21 -17.00 -3.82 13.18
CA TYR A 21 -15.78 -4.19 12.45
C TYR A 21 -14.88 -5.12 13.28
N VAL A 22 -14.62 -6.33 12.76
CA VAL A 22 -13.59 -7.23 13.29
C VAL A 22 -12.28 -6.90 12.59
N ALA A 23 -11.31 -6.38 13.36
CA ALA A 23 -10.01 -5.99 12.84
C ALA A 23 -9.26 -7.21 12.27
N ASN A 24 -9.11 -7.24 10.96
CA ASN A 24 -8.31 -8.19 10.21
C ASN A 24 -7.61 -7.45 9.07
N THR A 25 -6.57 -8.07 8.54
CA THR A 25 -5.70 -7.45 7.55
C THR A 25 -5.49 -8.37 6.37
N HIS A 26 -5.75 -7.86 5.18
CA HIS A 26 -5.40 -8.51 3.91
C HIS A 26 -4.80 -7.47 2.96
N ILE A 27 -3.51 -7.22 3.11
CA ILE A 27 -2.71 -6.27 2.32
C ILE A 27 -2.84 -6.51 0.81
N PRO A 28 -2.82 -7.76 0.28
CA PRO A 28 -2.91 -7.99 -1.16
C PRO A 28 -4.13 -7.33 -1.80
N SER A 29 -5.29 -7.34 -1.13
CA SER A 29 -6.52 -6.76 -1.69
C SER A 29 -6.41 -5.25 -1.84
N GLY A 30 -5.91 -4.56 -0.81
CA GLY A 30 -5.69 -3.12 -0.85
C GLY A 30 -4.68 -2.73 -1.93
N MET A 31 -3.60 -3.51 -2.06
CA MET A 31 -2.59 -3.30 -3.09
C MET A 31 -3.19 -3.46 -4.50
N VAL A 32 -3.93 -4.53 -4.77
CA VAL A 32 -4.57 -4.74 -6.09
C VAL A 32 -5.50 -3.59 -6.45
N TRP A 33 -6.34 -3.14 -5.51
CA TRP A 33 -7.23 -1.99 -5.75
C TRP A 33 -6.47 -0.70 -6.00
N GLY A 34 -5.43 -0.41 -5.22
CA GLY A 34 -4.56 0.75 -5.44
C GLY A 34 -3.90 0.73 -6.83
N LEU A 35 -3.45 -0.45 -7.29
CA LEU A 35 -2.87 -0.60 -8.61
C LEU A 35 -3.89 -0.48 -9.74
N ASN A 36 -5.11 -0.97 -9.55
CA ASN A 36 -6.18 -0.82 -10.53
C ASN A 36 -6.57 0.66 -10.71
N ILE A 37 -6.62 1.44 -9.63
CA ILE A 37 -6.86 2.89 -9.71
C ILE A 37 -5.72 3.63 -10.42
N LEU A 38 -4.48 3.14 -10.27
CA LEU A 38 -3.32 3.69 -10.97
C LEU A 38 -3.20 3.19 -12.42
N SER A 39 -4.05 2.28 -12.87
CA SER A 39 -4.03 1.74 -14.23
C SER A 39 -4.86 2.61 -15.17
N PRO A 40 -4.43 2.85 -16.42
CA PRO A 40 -5.22 3.57 -17.41
C PRO A 40 -6.34 2.72 -18.05
N LEU A 41 -6.43 1.44 -17.68
CA LEU A 41 -7.32 0.48 -18.31
C LEU A 41 -8.70 0.48 -17.65
N ALA A 42 -9.73 0.20 -18.44
CA ALA A 42 -11.09 -0.01 -17.93
C ALA A 42 -11.10 -1.08 -16.80
N PRO A 43 -11.96 -0.93 -15.76
CA PRO A 43 -13.11 -0.02 -15.71
C PRO A 43 -12.82 1.40 -15.19
N PHE A 44 -11.63 1.67 -14.63
CA PHE A 44 -11.22 3.01 -14.18
C PHE A 44 -10.17 3.56 -15.14
N SER A 45 -10.59 4.34 -16.13
CA SER A 45 -9.71 4.85 -17.18
C SER A 45 -9.26 6.30 -16.93
N GLU A 46 -9.42 6.81 -15.70
CA GLU A 46 -9.08 8.19 -15.35
C GLU A 46 -7.58 8.40 -15.09
N ALA A 47 -6.81 7.32 -14.94
CA ALA A 47 -5.37 7.43 -14.81
C ALA A 47 -4.72 7.62 -16.19
N GLU A 48 -3.75 8.54 -16.26
CA GLU A 48 -2.88 8.72 -17.42
C GLU A 48 -2.06 7.45 -17.73
N GLU A 49 -1.51 7.32 -18.93
CA GLU A 49 -0.69 6.17 -19.35
C GLU A 49 0.55 5.97 -18.45
N TYR A 50 1.12 4.75 -18.48
CA TYR A 50 2.40 4.50 -17.81
C TYR A 50 3.53 5.20 -18.57
N ASP A 51 4.35 5.97 -17.84
CA ASP A 51 5.60 6.53 -18.34
C ASP A 51 6.76 5.59 -17.97
N PRO A 52 7.57 5.09 -18.93
CA PRO A 52 8.75 4.26 -18.65
C PRO A 52 9.74 4.89 -17.67
N ASP A 53 9.84 6.22 -17.67
CA ASP A 53 10.71 6.97 -16.77
C ASP A 53 10.00 7.39 -15.47
N ASN A 54 8.70 7.13 -15.36
CA ASN A 54 7.81 7.54 -14.26
C ASN A 54 7.90 9.04 -13.92
N LYS A 55 7.95 9.91 -14.93
CA LYS A 55 8.04 11.37 -14.76
C LYS A 55 6.72 12.07 -15.05
N SER A 56 6.06 11.70 -16.14
CA SER A 56 4.84 12.35 -16.62
C SER A 56 3.86 11.35 -17.27
N PRO A 57 2.94 10.75 -16.49
CA PRO A 57 2.74 10.94 -15.06
C PRO A 57 3.77 10.18 -14.22
N ARG A 58 4.15 10.76 -13.09
CA ARG A 58 4.77 10.01 -11.98
C ARG A 58 3.68 9.31 -11.17
N LYS A 59 3.67 7.98 -11.19
CA LYS A 59 2.73 7.12 -10.45
C LYS A 59 3.38 6.64 -9.15
N ILE A 60 2.66 6.84 -8.05
CA ILE A 60 3.15 6.57 -6.69
C ILE A 60 2.04 5.87 -5.90
N LEU A 61 2.40 4.78 -5.22
CA LEU A 61 1.56 4.07 -4.27
C LEU A 61 2.19 4.18 -2.88
N ILE A 62 1.38 4.51 -1.87
CA ILE A 62 1.81 4.53 -0.47
C ILE A 62 1.04 3.44 0.27
N LEU A 63 1.73 2.39 0.68
CA LEU A 63 1.19 1.32 1.51
C LEU A 63 1.48 1.64 2.98
N MET A 64 0.43 1.71 3.80
CA MET A 64 0.54 1.80 5.25
C MET A 64 -0.23 0.65 5.89
N THR A 65 0.36 0.00 6.88
CA THR A 65 -0.31 -1.02 7.71
C THR A 65 0.16 -0.91 9.15
N ASP A 66 -0.74 -1.23 10.07
CA ASP A 66 -0.45 -1.34 11.50
C ASP A 66 -0.16 -2.77 11.97
N GLY A 67 -0.28 -3.74 11.07
CA GLY A 67 -0.15 -5.14 11.41
C GLY A 67 0.14 -6.06 10.24
N ASP A 68 0.23 -7.33 10.62
CA ASP A 68 0.47 -8.47 9.75
C ASP A 68 -0.75 -8.79 8.90
N ASN A 69 -0.57 -9.47 7.77
CA ASN A 69 -1.68 -10.18 7.15
C ASN A 69 -2.27 -11.22 8.11
N THR A 70 -3.60 -11.27 8.22
CA THR A 70 -4.33 -12.19 9.10
C THR A 70 -5.39 -13.02 8.38
N LEU A 71 -5.57 -12.79 7.08
CA LEU A 71 -6.55 -13.49 6.24
C LEU A 71 -5.87 -14.11 5.02
N ILE A 72 -6.48 -15.16 4.50
CA ILE A 72 -6.23 -15.70 3.15
C ILE A 72 -7.54 -15.71 2.36
N HIS A 73 -7.48 -16.11 1.09
CA HIS A 73 -8.66 -16.45 0.30
C HIS A 73 -8.87 -17.97 0.23
N ASP A 74 -10.11 -18.41 0.34
CA ASP A 74 -10.48 -19.77 -0.01
C ASP A 74 -10.59 -19.97 -1.53
N SER A 75 -10.91 -21.18 -1.98
CA SER A 75 -11.06 -21.51 -3.40
C SER A 75 -12.21 -20.77 -4.11
N ARG A 76 -13.06 -20.05 -3.37
CA ARG A 76 -14.16 -19.23 -3.88
C ARG A 76 -13.84 -17.73 -3.80
N GLY A 77 -12.62 -17.36 -3.43
CA GLY A 77 -12.18 -15.98 -3.27
C GLY A 77 -12.71 -15.30 -2.01
N LYS A 78 -13.29 -16.06 -1.07
CA LYS A 78 -13.76 -15.50 0.20
C LYS A 78 -12.58 -15.31 1.14
N HIS A 79 -12.49 -14.14 1.74
CA HIS A 79 -11.59 -13.89 2.86
C HIS A 79 -11.94 -14.77 4.06
N VAL A 80 -10.98 -15.56 4.52
CA VAL A 80 -11.10 -16.45 5.67
C VAL A 80 -9.89 -16.31 6.59
N ALA A 81 -10.10 -16.55 7.88
CA ALA A 81 -9.01 -16.59 8.86
C ALA A 81 -8.06 -17.75 8.55
N PHE A 82 -6.81 -17.63 9.00
CA PHE A 82 -5.82 -18.69 8.89
C PHE A 82 -6.31 -19.98 9.52
N ASN A 83 -5.96 -21.10 8.90
CA ASN A 83 -6.16 -22.41 9.49
C ASN A 83 -5.23 -22.52 10.70
N SER A 84 -5.80 -22.85 11.87
CA SER A 84 -5.02 -22.96 13.12
C SER A 84 -3.88 -23.98 13.07
N LYS A 85 -3.93 -24.94 12.13
CA LYS A 85 -2.88 -25.94 11.90
C LYS A 85 -1.83 -25.52 10.88
N ARG A 86 -2.04 -24.37 10.21
CA ARG A 86 -1.19 -23.87 9.12
C ARG A 86 -0.86 -22.38 9.26
N VAL A 87 -0.98 -21.80 10.44
CA VAL A 87 -0.83 -20.34 10.67
C VAL A 87 0.43 -19.77 9.99
N ASP A 88 1.59 -20.40 10.17
CA ASP A 88 2.84 -19.91 9.57
C ASP A 88 2.88 -20.06 8.05
N ALA A 89 2.30 -21.15 7.52
CA ALA A 89 2.24 -21.39 6.09
C ALA A 89 1.25 -20.43 5.41
N ASP A 90 0.07 -20.23 5.99
CA ASP A 90 -0.95 -19.31 5.50
C ASP A 90 -0.42 -17.86 5.54
N PHE A 91 0.30 -17.49 6.61
CA PHE A 91 1.00 -16.20 6.71
C PHE A 91 2.09 -16.04 5.64
N ALA A 92 2.88 -17.07 5.38
CA ALA A 92 3.88 -17.05 4.32
C ALA A 92 3.24 -16.94 2.92
N ASP A 93 2.15 -17.67 2.67
CA ASP A 93 1.43 -17.67 1.39
C ASP A 93 0.86 -16.27 1.07
N VAL A 94 0.15 -15.63 2.00
CA VAL A 94 -0.40 -14.27 1.77
C VAL A 94 0.68 -13.19 1.68
N ASN A 95 1.81 -13.36 2.38
CA ASN A 95 2.96 -12.45 2.25
C ASN A 95 3.65 -12.62 0.89
N LYS A 96 3.73 -13.85 0.37
CA LYS A 96 4.21 -14.12 -0.98
C LYS A 96 3.33 -13.44 -2.04
N ASP A 97 2.02 -13.50 -1.89
CA ASP A 97 1.09 -12.79 -2.78
C ASP A 97 1.30 -11.28 -2.71
N THR A 98 1.44 -10.72 -1.50
CA THR A 98 1.77 -9.30 -1.31
C THR A 98 3.06 -8.93 -2.05
N ALA A 99 4.13 -9.71 -1.88
CA ALA A 99 5.41 -9.46 -2.53
C ALA A 99 5.33 -9.55 -4.07
N ALA A 100 4.55 -10.50 -4.59
CA ALA A 100 4.31 -10.64 -6.02
C ALA A 100 3.59 -9.40 -6.59
N ILE A 101 2.59 -8.88 -5.89
CA ILE A 101 1.88 -7.66 -6.29
C ILE A 101 2.83 -6.45 -6.29
N CYS A 102 3.65 -6.28 -5.25
CA CYS A 102 4.65 -5.22 -5.20
C CYS A 102 5.68 -5.33 -6.34
N THR A 103 6.09 -6.56 -6.68
CA THR A 103 7.00 -6.81 -7.81
C THR A 103 6.35 -6.40 -9.13
N ASN A 104 5.10 -6.78 -9.37
CA ASN A 104 4.36 -6.41 -10.58
C ASN A 104 4.17 -4.89 -10.69
N ALA A 105 3.89 -4.22 -9.57
CA ALA A 105 3.76 -2.78 -9.53
C ALA A 105 5.08 -2.06 -9.89
N LYS A 106 6.20 -2.48 -9.28
CA LYS A 106 7.53 -1.96 -9.59
C LYS A 106 7.93 -2.20 -11.05
N ALA A 107 7.58 -3.36 -11.61
CA ALA A 107 7.81 -3.68 -13.02
C ALA A 107 7.05 -2.75 -13.99
N LYS A 108 5.96 -2.11 -13.53
CA LYS A 108 5.22 -1.08 -14.28
C LYS A 108 5.74 0.34 -14.03
N GLY A 109 6.90 0.50 -13.38
CA GLY A 109 7.49 1.79 -13.05
C GLY A 109 6.82 2.52 -11.88
N ILE A 110 5.90 1.88 -11.15
CA ILE A 110 5.23 2.52 -10.00
C ILE A 110 6.19 2.57 -8.81
N GLU A 111 6.32 3.76 -8.23
CA GLU A 111 7.04 3.95 -6.97
C GLU A 111 6.18 3.53 -5.79
N ILE A 112 6.74 2.72 -4.89
CA ILE A 112 6.05 2.22 -3.71
C ILE A 112 6.77 2.74 -2.48
N TYR A 113 6.07 3.56 -1.71
CA TYR A 113 6.42 3.88 -0.33
C TYR A 113 5.72 2.91 0.61
N THR A 114 6.40 2.45 1.64
CA THR A 114 5.80 1.61 2.68
C THR A 114 6.01 2.21 4.06
N VAL A 115 4.96 2.15 4.89
CA VAL A 115 4.96 2.66 6.26
C VAL A 115 4.46 1.56 7.19
N ALA A 116 5.37 1.04 8.01
CA ALA A 116 5.06 0.09 9.07
C ALA A 116 4.70 0.87 10.34
N PHE A 117 3.41 0.92 10.69
CA PHE A 117 2.96 1.64 11.88
C PHE A 117 2.82 0.71 13.08
N ALA A 118 3.65 0.85 14.11
CA ALA A 118 3.61 -0.03 15.30
C ALA A 118 3.67 -1.56 15.01
N VAL A 119 4.13 -1.96 13.83
CA VAL A 119 4.33 -3.37 13.46
C VAL A 119 5.46 -3.95 14.31
N THR A 120 5.25 -5.14 14.88
CA THR A 120 6.24 -5.79 15.76
C THR A 120 6.92 -6.99 15.13
N LYS A 121 6.26 -7.73 14.23
CA LYS A 121 6.85 -8.90 13.59
C LYS A 121 7.91 -8.52 12.56
N VAL A 122 9.04 -9.22 12.62
CA VAL A 122 10.20 -8.99 11.75
C VAL A 122 9.88 -9.35 10.31
N GLU A 123 9.11 -10.42 10.09
CA GLU A 123 8.70 -10.91 8.78
C GLU A 123 7.83 -9.88 8.05
N ALA A 124 6.88 -9.24 8.76
CA ALA A 124 6.04 -8.20 8.19
C ALA A 124 6.84 -6.93 7.87
N LYS A 125 7.75 -6.50 8.75
CA LYS A 125 8.68 -5.39 8.44
C LYS A 125 9.55 -5.70 7.23
N THR A 126 10.03 -6.94 7.13
CA THR A 126 10.84 -7.41 6.00
C THR A 126 10.03 -7.36 4.71
N LEU A 127 8.78 -7.84 4.72
CA LEU A 127 7.87 -7.75 3.59
C LEU A 127 7.65 -6.29 3.15
N LEU A 128 7.36 -5.39 4.09
CA LEU A 128 7.13 -3.97 3.78
C LEU A 128 8.38 -3.30 3.21
N ARG A 129 9.55 -3.60 3.78
CA ARG A 129 10.84 -3.10 3.27
C ARG A 129 11.14 -3.61 1.87
N GLN A 130 10.85 -4.89 1.58
CA GLN A 130 11.01 -5.48 0.24
C GLN A 130 9.99 -4.96 -0.78
N CYS A 131 8.78 -4.65 -0.32
CA CYS A 131 7.72 -4.10 -1.17
C CYS A 131 8.04 -2.67 -1.62
N ALA A 132 8.71 -1.87 -0.78
CA ALA A 132 9.17 -0.53 -1.14
C ALA A 132 10.07 -0.55 -2.40
N THR A 133 10.08 0.57 -3.15
CA THR A 133 10.94 0.71 -4.33
C THR A 133 12.43 0.66 -3.99
N SER A 134 12.81 1.22 -2.84
CA SER A 134 14.15 1.10 -2.27
C SER A 134 14.07 1.27 -0.75
N ASP A 135 15.18 1.04 -0.05
CA ASP A 135 15.23 1.21 1.42
C ASP A 135 14.86 2.64 1.87
N ALA A 136 15.15 3.65 1.03
CA ALA A 136 14.78 5.05 1.29
C ALA A 136 13.26 5.32 1.22
N TYR A 137 12.48 4.38 0.69
CA TYR A 137 11.03 4.47 0.55
C TYR A 137 10.29 3.70 1.66
N TYR A 138 11.04 3.02 2.54
CA TYR A 138 10.51 2.32 3.70
C TYR A 138 10.62 3.19 4.96
N TYR A 139 9.52 3.24 5.72
CA TYR A 139 9.45 3.96 6.99
C TYR A 139 8.96 3.03 8.11
N ASP A 140 9.73 2.95 9.19
CA ASP A 140 9.35 2.26 10.42
C ASP A 140 8.81 3.27 11.44
N ALA A 141 7.49 3.41 11.48
CA ALA A 141 6.78 4.37 12.31
C ALA A 141 6.28 3.70 13.60
N THR A 142 7.13 3.64 14.63
CA THR A 142 6.78 2.99 15.91
C THR A 142 5.73 3.73 16.73
N ASP A 143 5.38 4.97 16.36
CA ASP A 143 4.46 5.85 17.07
C ASP A 143 3.87 6.92 16.14
N ALA A 144 2.89 7.67 16.64
CA ALA A 144 2.16 8.68 15.86
C ALA A 144 3.05 9.85 15.38
N ALA A 145 4.08 10.23 16.14
CA ALA A 145 4.98 11.30 15.75
C ALA A 145 5.89 10.87 14.58
N LYS A 146 6.36 9.62 14.61
CA LYS A 146 7.09 9.02 13.49
C LYS A 146 6.20 8.79 12.29
N LEU A 147 4.93 8.46 12.48
CA LEU A 147 3.97 8.35 11.39
C LEU A 147 3.79 9.70 10.67
N ALA A 148 3.57 10.78 11.43
CA ALA A 148 3.50 12.13 10.87
C ALA A 148 4.80 12.53 10.16
N SER A 149 5.95 12.13 10.71
CA SER A 149 7.27 12.36 10.11
C SER A 149 7.46 11.59 8.80
N ALA A 150 6.99 10.34 8.72
CA ALA A 150 7.05 9.51 7.51
C ALA A 150 6.27 10.16 6.37
N PHE A 151 4.99 10.51 6.57
CA PHE A 151 4.19 11.18 5.54
C PHE A 151 4.72 12.56 5.15
N SER A 152 5.27 13.32 6.11
CA SER A 152 5.94 14.59 5.81
C SER A 152 7.19 14.39 4.96
N GLY A 153 7.96 13.33 5.21
CA GLY A 153 9.11 12.93 4.40
C GLY A 153 8.71 12.53 2.98
N ILE A 154 7.70 11.68 2.85
CA ILE A 154 7.14 11.25 1.55
C ILE A 154 6.67 12.48 0.77
N ALA A 155 5.91 13.38 1.39
CA ALA A 155 5.43 14.60 0.73
C ALA A 155 6.58 15.46 0.18
N ARG A 156 7.65 15.66 0.95
CA ARG A 156 8.84 16.40 0.48
C ARG A 156 9.54 15.70 -0.69
N ALA A 157 9.73 14.39 -0.61
CA ALA A 157 10.34 13.60 -1.68
C ALA A 157 9.51 13.66 -2.98
N ILE A 158 8.18 13.65 -2.86
CA ILE A 158 7.29 13.78 -4.01
C ILE A 158 7.37 15.20 -4.62
N SER A 159 7.37 16.24 -3.77
CA SER A 159 7.39 17.63 -4.22
C SER A 159 8.71 18.09 -4.82
N GLN A 160 9.86 17.65 -4.31
CA GLN A 160 11.17 18.05 -4.84
C GLN A 160 11.34 17.65 -6.32
N VAL A 161 10.92 16.44 -6.67
CA VAL A 161 11.01 15.92 -8.06
C VAL A 161 10.11 16.69 -9.03
N ARG A 162 9.07 17.38 -8.53
CA ARG A 162 8.21 18.26 -9.35
C ARG A 162 8.82 19.64 -9.60
N LEU A 163 9.77 20.09 -8.78
CA LEU A 163 10.39 21.43 -8.91
C LEU A 163 11.67 21.41 -9.74
N SER A 164 12.29 20.24 -9.93
CA SER A 164 13.52 20.06 -10.71
C SER A 164 13.29 19.70 -12.18
N GLN A 165 12.03 19.64 -12.62
CA GLN A 165 11.59 19.39 -14.00
C GLN A 165 10.83 20.61 -14.50
#